data_AF-A0A1Y4H8P1-F1
#
_entry.id   AF-A0A1Y4H8P1-F1
#
_cell.length_a   1.000
_cell.length_b   1.000
_cell.length_c   1.000
_cell.angle_alpha   90.00
_cell.angle_beta   90.00
_cell.angle_gamma   90.00
#
_symmetry.space_group_name_H-M   'P 1'
#
loop_
_entity.id
_entity.type
_entity.pdbx_description
1 polymer ?
#
loop_
_entity_poly.entity_id
_entity_poly.type
_entity_poly.pdbx_seq_one_letter_code
_entity_poly.pdbx_strand_id
1 'polypeptide(L)'
;MNLDMKRRLLSLSVATAMLVSVAQPVVYAAEQPADSAAAGESQPVETPVPESTAAPEEEPAAPAQETPAAEEEAPAAAPRAVYEDAVNTGTWTGNDKGTLAVEDGWLHMKSTSGDNGANQFYVTNPDISFDQSEGYLEFTLKANSSGPTTRFGVYLRSNGINDGLFVGCDKQGWFWQTYDGAGNAWYQGSRLPAPNAGEEIKVRIDYTE
;
A
#
# COMPACT_ATOMS: atom_id res chain seq x y z
N MET A 1 27.72 -7.20 6.98
CA MET A 1 26.66 -6.23 7.27
C MET A 1 25.64 -6.35 6.14
N ASN A 2 24.67 -7.24 6.31
CA ASN A 2 23.58 -7.49 5.36
C ASN A 2 22.34 -6.78 5.88
N LEU A 3 21.90 -5.74 5.18
CA LEU A 3 20.60 -5.60 4.53
C LEU A 3 20.52 -4.14 4.07
N ASP A 4 20.77 -3.91 2.78
CA ASP A 4 20.34 -2.71 2.09
C ASP A 4 18.80 -2.77 2.02
N MET A 5 18.15 -2.56 3.18
CA MET A 5 16.70 -2.64 3.32
C MET A 5 16.14 -1.33 2.75
N LYS A 6 15.66 -1.42 1.51
CA LYS A 6 15.11 -0.33 0.71
C LYS A 6 13.95 0.34 1.46
N ARG A 7 14.22 1.46 2.14
CA ARG A 7 13.18 2.30 2.77
C ARG A 7 12.23 2.84 1.70
N ARG A 8 10.96 2.47 1.79
CA ARG A 8 9.86 2.99 0.96
C ARG A 8 9.35 4.32 1.55
N LEU A 9 9.11 5.35 0.73
CA LEU A 9 8.66 6.69 1.18
C LEU A 9 7.17 6.91 0.91
N LEU A 10 6.43 7.41 1.92
CA LEU A 10 5.12 8.02 1.71
C LEU A 10 5.27 9.40 1.05
N SER A 11 4.55 9.61 -0.05
CA SER A 11 4.36 10.95 -0.60
C SER A 11 2.88 11.25 -0.86
N LEU A 12 2.44 12.44 -0.48
CA LEU A 12 1.18 13.02 -0.94
C LEU A 12 1.48 14.03 -2.04
N SER A 13 0.63 14.09 -3.05
CA SER A 13 0.76 15.06 -4.13
C SER A 13 -0.51 15.87 -4.29
N VAL A 14 -0.34 17.16 -4.58
CA VAL A 14 -1.40 18.09 -4.93
C VAL A 14 -0.96 18.88 -6.17
N ALA A 15 -1.84 19.02 -7.15
CA ALA A 15 -1.51 19.75 -8.37
C ALA A 15 -2.53 20.83 -8.73
N THR A 16 -2.02 21.91 -9.37
CA THR A 16 -2.73 23.11 -9.82
C THR A 16 -3.54 23.86 -8.74
N ALA A 17 -2.97 24.95 -8.20
CA ALA A 17 -3.64 25.99 -7.40
C ALA A 17 -4.70 25.48 -6.38
N MET A 18 -4.41 24.36 -5.74
CA MET A 18 -5.34 23.68 -4.87
C MET A 18 -4.83 23.69 -3.43
N LEU A 19 -5.74 23.89 -2.48
CA LEU A 19 -5.53 23.73 -1.05
C LEU A 19 -6.26 22.46 -0.60
N VAL A 20 -5.51 21.52 -0.03
CA VAL A 20 -6.02 20.28 0.55
C VAL A 20 -5.51 20.15 1.96
N SER A 21 -6.34 19.63 2.86
CA SER A 21 -5.94 19.33 4.23
C SER A 21 -6.10 17.85 4.49
N VAL A 22 -5.12 17.25 5.17
CA VAL A 22 -5.17 15.86 5.65
C VAL A 22 -5.08 15.84 7.16
N ALA A 23 -5.96 15.09 7.81
CA ALA A 23 -5.96 14.90 9.27
C ALA A 23 -5.91 13.41 9.62
N GLN A 24 -5.35 13.12 10.80
CA GLN A 24 -5.33 11.80 11.42
C GLN A 24 -4.84 10.66 10.50
N PRO A 25 -3.70 10.81 9.77
CA PRO A 25 -3.14 9.69 9.06
C PRO A 25 -2.71 8.63 10.07
N VAL A 26 -3.30 7.44 9.92
CA VAL A 26 -2.90 6.25 10.66
C VAL A 26 -2.46 5.20 9.64
N VAL A 27 -1.28 4.65 9.84
CA VAL A 27 -0.74 3.58 9.00
C VAL A 27 -0.67 2.31 9.82
N TYR A 28 -1.17 1.23 9.24
CA TYR A 28 -1.19 -0.10 9.83
C TYR A 28 -0.40 -1.07 8.96
N ALA A 29 0.25 -2.02 9.63
CA ALA A 29 0.83 -3.20 9.00
C ALA A 29 0.05 -4.43 9.46
N ALA A 30 -0.14 -5.42 8.59
CA ALA A 30 -0.47 -6.74 9.07
C ALA A 30 0.72 -7.29 9.88
N GLU A 31 0.46 -8.00 10.97
CA GLU A 31 1.53 -8.73 11.65
C GLU A 31 2.06 -9.80 10.67
N GLN A 32 3.36 -9.76 10.36
CA GLN A 32 4.02 -10.89 9.73
C GLN A 32 3.76 -12.12 10.62
N PRO A 33 3.32 -13.27 10.07
CA PRO A 33 3.20 -14.48 10.86
C PRO A 33 4.55 -14.71 11.55
N ALA A 34 4.51 -15.00 12.85
CA ALA A 34 5.72 -15.19 13.65
C ALA A 34 6.67 -16.13 12.90
N ASP A 35 7.90 -15.66 12.67
CA ASP A 35 8.99 -16.39 12.02
C ASP A 35 8.94 -17.87 12.45
N SER A 36 8.67 -18.77 11.49
CA SER A 36 8.73 -20.21 11.70
C SER A 36 10.21 -20.61 11.82
N ALA A 37 10.89 -20.09 12.83
CA ALA A 37 12.20 -20.54 13.22
C ALA A 37 12.06 -21.84 14.03
N ALA A 38 12.75 -22.87 13.53
CA ALA A 38 13.03 -24.17 14.12
C ALA A 38 12.05 -25.32 13.80
N ALA A 39 12.19 -25.90 12.61
CA ALA A 39 12.21 -27.35 12.48
C ALA A 39 13.59 -27.73 11.91
N GLY A 40 14.34 -28.48 12.72
CA GLY A 40 15.75 -28.78 12.51
C GLY A 40 16.05 -29.71 11.33
N GLU A 41 17.35 -29.75 11.05
CA GLU A 41 18.10 -30.61 10.15
C GLU A 41 17.46 -31.97 9.83
N SER A 42 17.43 -32.30 8.53
CA SER A 42 17.91 -33.58 7.99
C SER A 42 18.02 -33.52 6.46
N GLN A 43 19.25 -33.47 5.96
CA GLN A 43 19.63 -34.04 4.67
C GLN A 43 20.79 -35.01 4.93
N PRO A 44 21.12 -35.96 4.03
CA PRO A 44 20.43 -36.39 2.80
C PRO A 44 20.33 -37.94 2.74
N VAL A 45 19.88 -38.52 1.62
CA VAL A 45 20.68 -39.49 0.82
C VAL A 45 19.86 -39.98 -0.39
N GLU A 46 20.44 -39.70 -1.55
CA GLU A 46 20.50 -40.44 -2.82
C GLU A 46 19.34 -41.34 -3.28
N THR A 47 18.83 -41.00 -4.47
CA THR A 47 18.27 -41.94 -5.45
C THR A 47 19.34 -42.94 -5.91
N PRO A 48 18.94 -44.19 -6.25
CA PRO A 48 18.91 -44.48 -7.68
C PRO A 48 17.67 -45.26 -8.14
N VAL A 49 17.27 -44.98 -9.38
CA VAL A 49 16.33 -45.76 -10.20
C VAL A 49 17.01 -47.08 -10.63
N PRO A 50 16.26 -48.16 -10.84
CA PRO A 50 16.19 -48.65 -12.23
C PRO A 50 14.80 -49.09 -12.70
N GLU A 51 14.58 -48.95 -14.01
CA GLU A 51 13.49 -49.55 -14.80
C GLU A 51 13.33 -51.06 -14.57
N SER A 52 12.09 -51.56 -14.58
CA SER A 52 11.60 -52.53 -15.60
C SER A 52 10.39 -53.36 -15.11
N THR A 53 9.33 -53.31 -15.93
CA THR A 53 8.31 -54.32 -16.29
C THR A 53 7.59 -55.20 -15.24
N ALA A 54 6.24 -55.16 -15.35
CA ALA A 54 5.26 -56.27 -15.36
C ALA A 54 4.06 -56.09 -14.39
N ALA A 55 2.85 -56.02 -14.97
CA ALA A 55 1.58 -56.32 -14.31
C ALA A 55 1.33 -57.85 -14.35
N PRO A 56 0.50 -58.49 -13.48
CA PRO A 56 -0.96 -58.29 -13.52
C PRO A 56 -1.74 -58.37 -12.17
N GLU A 57 -2.99 -57.88 -12.23
CA GLU A 57 -4.25 -58.15 -11.50
C GLU A 57 -4.31 -58.85 -10.11
N GLU A 58 -4.93 -58.18 -9.13
CA GLU A 58 -6.10 -58.69 -8.33
C GLU A 58 -6.76 -57.54 -7.51
N GLU A 59 -8.11 -57.52 -7.47
CA GLU A 59 -9.01 -56.61 -6.72
C GLU A 59 -9.57 -57.35 -5.48
N PRO A 60 -10.29 -56.76 -4.47
CA PRO A 60 -10.37 -55.40 -3.91
C PRO A 60 -10.04 -55.36 -2.38
N ALA A 61 -9.75 -54.18 -1.82
CA ALA A 61 -9.96 -53.94 -0.37
C ALA A 61 -10.45 -52.51 -0.10
N ALA A 62 -11.42 -52.41 0.80
CA ALA A 62 -12.30 -51.28 1.12
C ALA A 62 -11.58 -49.95 1.46
N PRO A 63 -12.25 -48.78 1.29
CA PRO A 63 -11.64 -47.49 1.57
C PRO A 63 -11.52 -47.26 3.07
N ALA A 64 -10.28 -47.07 3.55
CA ALA A 64 -10.05 -46.41 4.82
C ALA A 64 -10.38 -44.92 4.63
N GLN A 65 -11.50 -44.47 5.22
CA GLN A 65 -11.77 -43.05 5.39
C GLN A 65 -10.76 -42.50 6.41
N GLU A 66 -9.71 -41.85 5.92
CA GLU A 66 -8.95 -40.92 6.73
C GLU A 66 -9.72 -39.61 6.80
N THR A 67 -10.23 -39.32 7.99
CA THR A 67 -10.76 -38.02 8.38
C THR A 67 -9.70 -36.94 8.10
N PRO A 68 -9.99 -35.86 7.36
CA PRO A 68 -9.06 -34.74 7.35
C PRO A 68 -9.12 -34.08 8.73
N ALA A 69 -7.97 -34.01 9.39
CA ALA A 69 -7.79 -33.15 10.54
C ALA A 69 -8.14 -31.72 10.08
N ALA A 70 -9.21 -31.18 10.65
CA ALA A 70 -9.51 -29.77 10.54
C ALA A 70 -8.36 -29.03 11.23
N GLU A 71 -7.49 -28.43 10.42
CA GLU A 71 -6.51 -27.46 10.84
C GLU A 71 -7.32 -26.25 11.32
N GLU A 72 -7.49 -26.13 12.64
CA GLU A 72 -8.09 -24.97 13.27
C GLU A 72 -7.12 -23.80 13.05
N GLU A 73 -7.33 -23.09 11.95
CA GLU A 73 -6.64 -21.85 11.62
C GLU A 73 -6.88 -20.87 12.77
N ALA A 74 -5.84 -20.64 13.57
CA ALA A 74 -5.88 -19.65 14.64
C ALA A 74 -6.37 -18.31 14.06
N PRO A 75 -7.26 -17.57 14.74
CA PRO A 75 -7.82 -16.35 14.18
C PRO A 75 -6.67 -15.38 13.88
N ALA A 76 -6.62 -14.91 12.62
CA ALA A 76 -5.64 -13.92 12.18
C ALA A 76 -5.63 -12.74 13.17
N ALA A 77 -4.46 -12.45 13.73
CA ALA A 77 -4.29 -11.34 14.65
C ALA A 77 -4.66 -10.03 13.95
N ALA A 78 -5.41 -9.15 14.63
CA ALA A 78 -5.83 -7.89 14.05
C ALA A 78 -4.62 -6.98 13.75
N PRO A 79 -4.62 -6.24 12.63
CA PRO A 79 -3.52 -5.36 12.26
C PRO A 79 -3.30 -4.28 13.31
N ARG A 80 -2.03 -3.96 13.61
CA ARG A 80 -1.65 -2.91 14.58
C ARG A 80 -1.23 -1.63 13.87
N ALA A 81 -1.58 -0.49 14.45
CA ALA A 81 -1.11 0.80 13.97
C ALA A 81 0.39 0.90 14.22
N VAL A 82 1.14 1.24 13.18
CA VAL A 82 2.59 1.45 13.24
C VAL A 82 2.92 2.94 13.35
N TYR A 83 2.07 3.79 12.76
CA TYR A 83 2.18 5.24 12.85
C TYR A 83 0.82 5.84 13.19
N GLU A 84 0.70 6.38 14.41
CA GLU A 84 -0.50 7.06 14.89
C GLU A 84 -0.29 8.58 14.84
N ASP A 85 -1.32 9.29 14.35
CA ASP A 85 -1.35 10.76 14.29
C ASP A 85 -0.14 11.39 13.62
N ALA A 86 0.27 10.83 12.48
CA ALA A 86 1.50 11.28 11.81
C ALA A 86 1.44 12.73 11.31
N VAL A 87 0.27 13.39 11.30
CA VAL A 87 0.16 14.84 11.04
C VAL A 87 0.89 15.66 12.10
N ASN A 88 0.71 15.34 13.38
CA ASN A 88 1.27 16.11 14.48
C ASN A 88 2.66 15.62 14.90
N THR A 89 2.96 14.34 14.67
CA THR A 89 4.22 13.70 15.12
C THR A 89 5.25 13.53 14.01
N GLY A 90 4.83 13.66 12.74
CA GLY A 90 5.67 13.37 11.58
C GLY A 90 6.49 14.55 11.05
N THR A 91 7.61 14.23 10.41
CA THR A 91 8.54 15.21 9.82
C THR A 91 8.21 15.54 8.37
N TRP A 92 7.02 16.11 8.12
CA TRP A 92 6.56 16.41 6.76
C TRP A 92 7.40 17.47 6.05
N THR A 93 7.82 17.18 4.82
CA THR A 93 8.60 18.09 3.98
C THR A 93 7.97 18.22 2.60
N GLY A 94 7.69 19.46 2.17
CA GLY A 94 7.21 19.77 0.82
C GLY A 94 8.35 20.20 -0.11
N ASN A 95 8.22 19.94 -1.42
CA ASN A 95 9.12 20.53 -2.41
C ASN A 95 8.81 22.02 -2.68
N ASP A 96 9.61 22.66 -3.54
CA ASP A 96 9.53 24.10 -3.85
C ASP A 96 8.30 24.52 -4.68
N LYS A 97 7.38 23.59 -4.98
CA LYS A 97 6.21 23.81 -5.84
C LYS A 97 4.94 24.23 -5.10
N GLY A 98 5.03 24.40 -3.79
CA GLY A 98 3.89 24.71 -2.94
C GLY A 98 4.28 25.12 -1.53
N THR A 99 3.28 25.21 -0.67
CA THR A 99 3.43 25.50 0.75
C THR A 99 2.81 24.40 1.59
N LEU A 100 3.40 24.17 2.75
CA LEU A 100 2.99 23.15 3.72
C LEU A 100 2.86 23.80 5.09
N ALA A 101 1.79 23.51 5.81
CA ALA A 101 1.61 23.95 7.20
C ALA A 101 0.85 22.88 8.00
N VAL A 102 1.18 22.74 9.29
CA VAL A 102 0.38 21.96 10.24
C VAL A 102 -0.35 22.93 11.14
N GLU A 103 -1.67 23.02 11.00
CA GLU A 103 -2.52 23.97 11.73
C GLU A 103 -3.85 23.30 12.08
N ASP A 104 -4.32 23.51 13.31
CA ASP A 104 -5.60 22.98 13.82
C ASP A 104 -5.78 21.45 13.67
N GLY A 105 -4.68 20.69 13.76
CA GLY A 105 -4.68 19.23 13.59
C GLY A 105 -4.74 18.75 12.14
N TRP A 106 -4.51 19.64 11.18
CA TRP A 106 -4.50 19.35 9.75
C TRP A 106 -3.14 19.67 9.12
N LEU A 107 -2.68 18.78 8.23
CA LEU A 107 -1.60 19.05 7.29
C LEU A 107 -2.18 19.73 6.05
N HIS A 108 -2.01 21.05 5.97
CA HIS A 108 -2.43 21.89 4.85
C HIS A 108 -1.38 21.90 3.74
N MET A 109 -1.80 21.47 2.56
CA MET A 109 -0.98 21.36 1.35
C MET A 109 -1.54 22.30 0.30
N LYS A 110 -0.71 23.22 -0.18
CA LYS A 110 -1.12 24.15 -1.25
C LYS A 110 -0.14 24.15 -2.40
N SER A 111 -0.57 23.65 -3.55
CA SER A 111 0.21 23.78 -4.79
C SER A 111 0.16 25.22 -5.29
N THR A 112 1.32 25.84 -5.56
CA THR A 112 1.42 27.23 -6.02
C THR A 112 1.94 27.34 -7.45
N SER A 113 3.01 26.61 -7.77
CA SER A 113 3.63 26.57 -9.10
C SER A 113 3.67 25.16 -9.71
N GLY A 114 3.11 24.17 -9.01
CA GLY A 114 3.13 22.78 -9.47
C GLY A 114 2.10 22.47 -10.56
N ASP A 115 2.46 21.52 -11.44
CA ASP A 115 1.62 21.02 -12.52
C ASP A 115 1.14 19.57 -12.29
N ASN A 116 0.34 19.05 -13.22
CA ASN A 116 -0.23 17.70 -13.16
C ASN A 116 0.70 16.61 -13.73
N GLY A 117 1.98 16.93 -13.96
CA GLY A 117 2.99 16.07 -14.55
C GLY A 117 4.24 15.99 -13.67
N ALA A 118 5.42 16.18 -14.28
CA ALA A 118 6.69 16.03 -13.60
C ALA A 118 6.96 17.12 -12.55
N ASN A 119 6.27 18.27 -12.59
CA ASN A 119 6.48 19.38 -11.67
C ASN A 119 5.40 19.47 -10.60
N GLN A 120 4.80 18.37 -10.17
CA GLN A 120 3.80 18.37 -9.10
C GLN A 120 4.34 18.89 -7.76
N PHE A 121 3.46 19.48 -6.95
CA PHE A 121 3.76 19.70 -5.54
C PHE A 121 3.58 18.40 -4.79
N TYR A 122 4.64 17.95 -4.12
CA TYR A 122 4.59 16.74 -3.32
C TYR A 122 5.16 16.99 -1.93
N VAL A 123 4.61 16.26 -0.99
CA VAL A 123 4.99 16.26 0.41
C VAL A 123 5.39 14.85 0.78
N THR A 124 6.51 14.69 1.48
CA THR A 124 6.98 13.39 1.98
C THR A 124 7.08 13.39 3.49
N ASN A 125 6.91 12.21 4.08
CA ASN A 125 7.24 11.96 5.48
C ASN A 125 8.25 10.81 5.55
N PRO A 126 9.52 11.07 5.91
CA PRO A 126 10.55 10.03 5.98
C PRO A 126 10.39 9.10 7.19
N ASP A 127 9.54 9.46 8.16
CA ASP A 127 9.28 8.64 9.35
C ASP A 127 8.32 7.50 9.04
N ILE A 128 7.51 7.62 7.97
CA ILE A 128 6.58 6.59 7.53
C ILE A 128 7.25 5.71 6.48
N SER A 129 7.36 4.41 6.76
CA SER A 129 7.81 3.40 5.80
C SER A 129 6.74 2.36 5.47
N PHE A 130 6.80 1.85 4.24
CA PHE A 130 5.87 0.85 3.67
C PHE A 130 6.57 -0.44 3.26
N ASP A 131 7.62 -0.84 3.97
CA ASP A 131 8.42 -2.04 3.70
C ASP A 131 7.67 -3.38 3.97
N GLN A 132 6.35 -3.34 4.07
CA GLN A 132 5.48 -4.46 4.38
C GLN A 132 4.80 -5.00 3.11
N SER A 133 4.58 -6.31 3.06
CA SER A 133 3.88 -6.99 1.96
C SER A 133 2.39 -6.66 1.89
N GLU A 134 1.81 -6.18 2.99
CA GLU A 134 0.42 -5.76 3.07
C GLU A 134 0.22 -4.72 4.20
N GLY A 135 -0.86 -3.95 4.11
CA GLY A 135 -1.22 -2.98 5.13
C GLY A 135 -2.31 -2.02 4.66
N TYR A 136 -2.54 -0.98 5.45
CA TYR A 136 -3.43 0.10 5.03
C TYR A 136 -3.02 1.45 5.58
N LEU A 137 -3.34 2.48 4.80
CA LEU A 137 -3.28 3.89 5.18
C LEU A 137 -4.70 4.41 5.31
N GLU A 138 -5.05 5.00 6.45
CA GLU A 138 -6.31 5.71 6.66
C GLU A 138 -6.04 7.18 6.97
N PHE A 139 -6.83 8.10 6.42
CA PHE A 139 -6.78 9.52 6.74
C PHE A 139 -8.11 10.21 6.44
N THR A 140 -8.34 11.37 7.07
CA THR A 140 -9.44 12.27 6.70
C THR A 140 -8.92 13.31 5.71
N LEU A 141 -9.61 13.47 4.59
CA LEU A 141 -9.29 14.42 3.52
C LEU A 141 -10.33 15.53 3.48
N LYS A 142 -9.87 16.78 3.40
CA LYS A 142 -10.70 17.95 3.12
C LYS A 142 -10.21 18.69 1.89
N ALA A 143 -11.04 18.79 0.86
CA ALA A 143 -10.75 19.64 -0.28
C ALA A 143 -11.17 21.09 0.05
N ASN A 144 -10.25 22.04 0.13
CA ASN A 144 -10.59 23.42 0.52
C ASN A 144 -10.91 24.34 -0.67
N SER A 145 -10.70 23.87 -1.90
CA SER A 145 -11.00 24.62 -3.12
C SER A 145 -11.77 23.76 -4.11
N SER A 146 -12.84 24.30 -4.70
CA SER A 146 -13.57 23.65 -5.80
C SER A 146 -12.81 23.87 -7.09
N GLY A 147 -12.34 22.81 -7.73
CA GLY A 147 -11.63 22.94 -9.00
C GLY A 147 -11.90 21.78 -9.95
N PRO A 148 -12.28 22.03 -11.22
CA PRO A 148 -12.32 21.01 -12.28
C PRO A 148 -10.90 20.51 -12.69
N THR A 149 -9.86 20.94 -11.98
CA THR A 149 -8.45 20.56 -12.14
C THR A 149 -7.85 19.95 -10.88
N THR A 150 -8.66 19.74 -9.83
CA THR A 150 -8.28 19.12 -8.56
C THR A 150 -7.59 17.79 -8.84
N ARG A 151 -6.35 17.66 -8.38
CA ARG A 151 -5.64 16.38 -8.32
C ARG A 151 -4.97 16.26 -6.97
N PHE A 152 -5.40 15.25 -6.24
CA PHE A 152 -4.79 14.81 -5.00
C PHE A 152 -4.54 13.32 -5.11
N GLY A 153 -3.45 12.84 -4.51
CA GLY A 153 -3.31 11.43 -4.25
C GLY A 153 -2.12 11.08 -3.39
N VAL A 154 -2.10 9.81 -3.02
CA VAL A 154 -1.06 9.16 -2.24
C VAL A 154 -0.22 8.31 -3.17
N TYR A 155 1.09 8.47 -3.06
CA TYR A 155 2.08 7.59 -3.64
C TYR A 155 2.61 6.64 -2.56
N LEU A 156 2.42 5.35 -2.78
CA LEU A 156 3.09 4.26 -2.07
C LEU A 156 4.23 3.78 -2.99
N ARG A 157 5.48 4.16 -2.71
CA ARG A 157 6.63 3.93 -3.62
C ARG A 157 7.69 3.02 -3.04
N SER A 158 8.14 2.06 -3.85
CA SER A 158 9.18 1.08 -3.53
C SER A 158 10.57 1.54 -3.95
N ASN A 159 10.75 2.10 -5.15
CA ASN A 159 12.06 2.57 -5.67
C ASN A 159 11.93 3.69 -6.74
N GLY A 160 11.81 4.95 -6.31
CA GLY A 160 11.76 6.09 -7.24
C GLY A 160 10.42 6.26 -7.97
N ILE A 161 10.40 7.02 -9.06
CA ILE A 161 9.15 7.46 -9.71
C ILE A 161 8.45 6.37 -10.57
N ASN A 162 9.11 5.25 -10.84
CA ASN A 162 8.65 4.20 -11.76
C ASN A 162 8.31 2.88 -11.05
N ASP A 163 8.26 2.88 -9.72
CA ASP A 163 8.01 1.68 -8.91
C ASP A 163 7.10 2.07 -7.73
N GLY A 164 5.80 1.82 -7.89
CA GLY A 164 4.83 2.08 -6.83
C GLY A 164 3.37 2.14 -7.29
N LEU A 165 2.52 2.51 -6.36
CA LEU A 165 1.09 2.71 -6.53
C LEU A 165 0.75 4.18 -6.28
N PHE A 166 -0.03 4.78 -7.16
CA PHE A 166 -0.77 6.01 -6.90
C PHE A 166 -2.24 5.68 -6.69
N VAL A 167 -2.81 6.21 -5.61
CA VAL A 167 -4.26 6.23 -5.40
C VAL A 167 -4.67 7.67 -5.14
N GLY A 168 -5.60 8.17 -5.94
CA GLY A 168 -6.01 9.56 -5.85
C GLY A 168 -7.26 9.86 -6.65
N CYS A 169 -7.64 11.12 -6.66
CA CYS A 169 -8.78 11.60 -7.43
C CYS A 169 -8.36 12.74 -8.35
N ASP A 170 -8.99 12.78 -9.52
CA ASP A 170 -8.98 13.96 -10.37
C ASP A 170 -10.40 14.43 -10.69
N LYS A 171 -10.54 15.33 -11.67
CA LYS A 171 -11.85 15.83 -12.12
C LYS A 171 -12.83 14.73 -12.55
N GLN A 172 -12.34 13.54 -12.93
CA GLN A 172 -13.16 12.41 -13.33
C GLN A 172 -13.44 11.46 -12.18
N GLY A 173 -12.92 11.74 -10.98
CA GLY A 173 -13.11 10.93 -9.80
C GLY A 173 -11.87 10.13 -9.38
N TRP A 174 -12.08 9.23 -8.44
CA TRP A 174 -11.07 8.35 -7.86
C TRP A 174 -10.57 7.32 -8.85
N PHE A 175 -9.26 7.10 -8.86
CA PHE A 175 -8.58 6.10 -9.66
C PHE A 175 -7.29 5.67 -8.97
N TRP A 176 -6.80 4.50 -9.36
CA TRP A 176 -5.44 4.07 -9.07
C TRP A 176 -4.61 4.03 -10.35
N GLN A 177 -3.29 4.16 -10.19
CA GLN A 177 -2.31 3.94 -11.24
C GLN A 177 -1.11 3.19 -10.66
N THR A 178 -0.69 2.10 -11.30
CA THR A 178 0.56 1.43 -10.99
C THR A 178 1.70 2.05 -11.78
N TYR A 179 2.89 2.05 -11.20
CA TYR A 179 4.14 2.37 -11.86
C TYR A 179 5.03 1.15 -11.70
N ASP A 180 5.27 0.46 -12.80
CA ASP A 180 6.08 -0.76 -12.89
C ASP A 180 7.14 -0.65 -14.01
N GLY A 181 7.25 0.53 -14.63
CA GLY A 181 8.07 0.75 -15.82
C GLY A 181 7.52 0.08 -17.09
N ALA A 182 6.37 -0.59 -17.02
CA ALA A 182 5.78 -1.40 -18.07
C ALA A 182 4.30 -1.03 -18.30
N GLY A 183 4.07 0.12 -18.92
CA GLY A 183 2.74 0.56 -19.36
C GLY A 183 1.94 1.36 -18.34
N ASN A 184 2.32 1.33 -17.05
CA ASN A 184 1.76 2.17 -15.99
C ASN A 184 0.22 2.11 -15.94
N ALA A 185 -0.32 0.90 -15.79
CA ALA A 185 -1.76 0.63 -15.85
C ALA A 185 -2.54 1.51 -14.86
N TRP A 186 -3.75 1.89 -15.23
CA TRP A 186 -4.62 2.72 -14.40
C TRP A 186 -6.07 2.25 -14.45
N TYR A 187 -6.83 2.60 -13.42
CA TYR A 187 -8.21 2.14 -13.26
C TYR A 187 -9.13 2.56 -14.42
N GLN A 188 -9.57 1.57 -15.20
CA GLN A 188 -10.43 1.77 -16.37
C GLN A 188 -11.94 1.78 -16.07
N GLY A 189 -12.33 1.51 -14.81
CA GLY A 189 -13.73 1.38 -14.43
C GLY A 189 -14.45 2.71 -14.19
N SER A 190 -15.72 2.62 -13.80
CA SER A 190 -16.51 3.77 -13.35
C SER A 190 -15.94 4.34 -12.06
N ARG A 191 -15.59 5.63 -12.09
CA ARG A 191 -14.92 6.31 -10.97
C ARG A 191 -15.93 6.88 -9.98
N LEU A 192 -15.61 6.78 -8.69
CA LEU A 192 -16.31 7.51 -7.64
C LEU A 192 -16.00 9.01 -7.76
N PRO A 193 -16.96 9.93 -7.53
CA PRO A 193 -16.70 11.36 -7.64
C PRO A 193 -15.62 11.83 -6.67
N ALA A 194 -14.87 12.86 -7.07
CA ALA A 194 -13.94 13.56 -6.18
C ALA A 194 -14.73 14.36 -5.10
N PRO A 195 -14.17 14.59 -3.90
CA PRO A 195 -14.84 15.35 -2.84
C PRO A 195 -15.14 16.79 -3.28
N ASN A 196 -16.27 17.31 -2.81
CA ASN A 196 -16.63 18.71 -3.01
C ASN A 196 -15.80 19.63 -2.11
N ALA A 197 -15.77 20.92 -2.44
CA ALA A 197 -15.12 21.90 -1.58
C ALA A 197 -15.78 21.96 -0.20
N GLY A 198 -14.95 21.92 0.84
CA GLY A 198 -15.34 21.86 2.24
C GLY A 198 -15.78 20.48 2.72
N GLU A 199 -15.94 19.49 1.83
CA GLU A 199 -16.33 18.14 2.19
C GLU A 199 -15.16 17.41 2.86
N GLU A 200 -15.44 16.80 4.01
CA GLU A 200 -14.53 15.93 4.74
C GLU A 200 -14.89 14.49 4.45
N ILE A 201 -13.96 13.73 3.87
CA ILE A 201 -14.14 12.32 3.57
C ILE A 201 -13.08 11.48 4.27
N LYS A 202 -13.45 10.29 4.72
CA LYS A 202 -12.50 9.29 5.20
C LYS A 202 -11.99 8.48 4.02
N VAL A 203 -10.68 8.41 3.86
CA VAL A 203 -10.00 7.64 2.83
C VAL A 203 -9.25 6.51 3.52
N ARG A 204 -9.50 5.27 3.07
CA ARG A 204 -8.73 4.09 3.45
C ARG A 204 -8.19 3.44 2.18
N ILE A 205 -6.89 3.19 2.16
CA ILE A 205 -6.18 2.53 1.08
C ILE A 205 -5.57 1.27 1.65
N ASP A 206 -6.20 0.13 1.38
CA ASP A 206 -5.64 -1.19 1.64
C ASP A 206 -4.74 -1.59 0.47
N TYR A 207 -3.58 -2.16 0.76
CA TYR A 207 -2.62 -2.60 -0.24
C TYR A 207 -2.03 -3.95 0.12
N THR A 208 -1.67 -4.70 -0.91
CA THR A 208 -0.87 -5.93 -0.87
C THR A 208 0.18 -5.86 -1.98
N GLU A 209 1.21 -6.69 -1.90
CA GLU A 209 2.11 -6.98 -3.03
C GLU A 209 1.39 -7.72 -4.17
#